data_AF-A0AAW1X6V6-F1
#
_entry.id   AF-A0AAW1X6V6-F1
#
_cell.length_a   1.000
_cell.length_b   1.000
_cell.length_c   1.000
_cell.angle_alpha   90.00
_cell.angle_beta   90.00
_cell.angle_gamma   90.00
#
_symmetry.space_group_name_H-M   'P 1'
#
loop_
_entity.id
_entity.type
_entity.pdbx_description
1 polymer ?
#
loop_
_entity_poly.entity_id
_entity_poly.type
_entity_poly.pdbx_seq_one_letter_code
_entity_poly.pdbx_strand_id
1 'polypeptide(L)'
;MTKKAYCGVITVAPSSKINVSDQVQSEVKSSYNDQYCGVSSNFTKSYNEGDFVDRRSGNVGYKQEAKYTSTDKYVDKAQGCTTVYKTQLKVTKSVYTKNSASATKSSYKRLNYY
;
A
#
# COMPACT_ATOMS: atom_id res chain seq x y z
N MET A 1 -36.70 -18.77 8.94
CA MET A 1 -35.63 -17.76 9.08
C MET A 1 -35.04 -17.45 7.72
N THR A 2 -35.40 -16.32 7.13
CA THR A 2 -35.01 -15.92 5.77
C THR A 2 -33.60 -15.32 5.80
N LYS A 3 -32.62 -15.99 5.19
CA LYS A 3 -31.26 -15.44 5.03
C LYS A 3 -31.31 -14.31 4.00
N LYS A 4 -31.25 -13.05 4.46
CA LYS A 4 -31.05 -11.90 3.57
C LYS A 4 -29.57 -11.86 3.20
N ALA A 5 -29.26 -12.05 1.93
CA ALA A 5 -27.93 -11.80 1.38
C ALA A 5 -27.81 -10.28 1.16
N TYR A 6 -26.81 -9.66 1.78
CA TYR A 6 -26.54 -8.23 1.65
C TYR A 6 -25.46 -8.04 0.57
N CYS A 7 -25.75 -7.20 -0.43
CA CYS A 7 -24.85 -6.92 -1.54
C CYS A 7 -24.24 -5.52 -1.34
N GLY A 8 -23.03 -5.44 -0.80
CA GLY A 8 -22.25 -4.20 -0.79
C GLY A 8 -21.46 -4.03 -2.08
N VAL A 9 -21.17 -2.78 -2.46
CA VAL A 9 -20.37 -2.46 -3.66
C VAL A 9 -18.91 -2.27 -3.24
N ILE A 10 -18.01 -3.06 -3.83
CA ILE A 10 -16.56 -2.90 -3.69
C ILE A 10 -16.05 -2.18 -4.94
N THR A 11 -15.43 -1.01 -4.75
CA THR A 11 -14.75 -0.31 -5.86
C THR A 11 -13.25 -0.44 -5.67
N VAL A 12 -12.57 -1.15 -6.57
CA VAL A 12 -11.10 -1.29 -6.58
C VAL A 12 -10.54 -0.49 -7.76
N ALA A 13 -9.65 0.45 -7.48
CA ALA A 13 -8.92 1.21 -8.50
C ALA A 13 -7.42 0.92 -8.39
N PRO A 14 -6.85 0.06 -9.26
CA PRO A 14 -5.41 -0.09 -9.38
C PRO A 14 -4.83 1.06 -10.21
N SER A 15 -3.77 1.69 -9.72
CA SER A 15 -2.99 2.70 -10.46
C SER A 15 -1.51 2.36 -10.38
N SER A 16 -0.96 1.82 -11.47
CA SER A 16 0.49 1.67 -11.65
C SER A 16 0.97 2.73 -12.65
N LYS A 17 1.88 3.60 -12.22
CA LYS A 17 2.61 4.50 -13.14
C LYS A 17 4.04 4.00 -13.24
N ILE A 18 4.41 3.48 -14.40
CA ILE A 18 5.80 3.19 -14.73
C ILE A 18 6.41 4.53 -15.16
N ASN A 19 7.26 5.11 -14.30
CA ASN A 19 8.03 6.29 -14.67
C ASN A 19 9.25 5.85 -15.49
N VAL A 20 9.77 6.71 -16.38
CA VAL A 20 10.90 6.40 -17.29
C VAL A 20 12.26 6.31 -16.54
N SER A 21 12.23 6.35 -15.21
CA SER A 21 13.36 6.10 -14.30
C SER A 21 13.10 4.78 -13.58
N ASP A 22 14.12 4.05 -13.10
CA ASP A 22 14.02 2.71 -12.45
C ASP A 22 13.16 2.65 -11.16
N GLN A 23 12.37 3.69 -10.91
CA GLN A 23 11.44 3.84 -9.81
C GLN A 23 10.06 3.28 -10.17
N VAL A 24 9.63 2.23 -9.46
CA VAL A 24 8.29 1.66 -9.59
C VAL A 24 7.40 2.28 -8.51
N GLN A 25 6.27 2.84 -8.94
CA GLN A 25 5.22 3.33 -8.05
C GLN A 25 3.89 2.66 -8.39
N SER A 26 3.28 2.05 -7.38
CA SER A 26 1.94 1.47 -7.46
C SER A 26 1.08 1.92 -6.30
N GLU A 27 -0.20 2.11 -6.59
CA GLU A 27 -1.22 2.47 -5.62
C GLU A 27 -2.47 1.64 -5.87
N VAL A 28 -3.02 1.07 -4.80
CA VAL A 28 -4.30 0.38 -4.79
C VAL A 28 -5.20 1.09 -3.81
N LYS A 29 -6.38 1.46 -4.28
CA LYS A 29 -7.45 2.04 -3.47
C LYS A 29 -8.67 1.13 -3.53
N SER A 30 -9.27 0.91 -2.37
CA SER A 30 -10.53 0.19 -2.23
C SER A 30 -11.45 0.96 -1.30
N SER A 31 -12.71 1.08 -1.67
CA SER A 31 -13.75 1.60 -0.78
C SER A 31 -14.93 0.65 -0.75
N TYR A 32 -15.53 0.55 0.43
CA TYR A 32 -16.74 -0.21 0.69
C TYR A 32 -17.72 0.69 1.43
N ASN A 33 -18.98 0.63 1.03
CA ASN A 33 -20.05 1.35 1.70
C ASN A 33 -21.28 0.45 1.79
N ASP A 34 -21.69 0.16 3.02
CA ASP A 34 -22.96 -0.49 3.33
C ASP A 34 -23.97 0.58 3.72
N GLN A 35 -24.83 0.93 2.76
CA GLN A 35 -25.88 1.91 2.95
C GLN A 35 -26.93 1.48 3.98
N TYR A 36 -27.09 0.18 4.25
CA TYR A 36 -28.12 -0.34 5.13
C TYR A 36 -27.63 -0.40 6.58
N CYS A 37 -26.41 -0.86 6.81
CA CYS A 37 -25.85 -1.05 8.14
C CYS A 37 -25.06 0.16 8.67
N GLY A 38 -24.89 1.22 7.87
CA GLY A 38 -24.16 2.42 8.30
C GLY A 38 -22.66 2.16 8.49
N VAL A 39 -22.13 1.15 7.80
CA VAL A 39 -20.72 0.75 7.84
C VAL A 39 -20.07 1.20 6.54
N SER A 40 -18.92 1.85 6.64
CA SER A 40 -18.09 2.14 5.47
C SER A 40 -16.63 1.92 5.80
N SER A 41 -15.86 1.46 4.81
CA SER A 41 -14.42 1.32 4.93
C SER A 41 -13.71 1.88 3.71
N ASN A 42 -12.52 2.43 3.94
CA ASN A 42 -11.63 2.91 2.90
C ASN A 42 -10.23 2.40 3.18
N PHE A 43 -9.64 1.80 2.16
CA PHE A 43 -8.31 1.24 2.19
C PHE A 43 -7.46 1.85 1.09
N THR A 44 -6.25 2.24 1.44
CA THR A 44 -5.22 2.65 0.49
C THR A 44 -3.91 1.93 0.80
N LYS A 45 -3.34 1.30 -0.21
CA LYS A 45 -2.00 0.71 -0.18
C LYS A 45 -1.16 1.37 -1.26
N SER A 46 -0.06 2.00 -0.89
CA SER A 46 0.91 2.53 -1.85
C SER A 46 2.23 1.81 -1.69
N TYR A 47 2.87 1.47 -2.80
CA TYR A 47 4.17 0.83 -2.83
C TYR A 47 5.09 1.59 -3.78
N ASN A 48 6.25 1.96 -3.26
CA ASN A 48 7.31 2.65 -4.00
C ASN A 48 8.60 1.84 -3.84
N GLU A 49 9.28 1.56 -4.93
CA GLU A 49 10.61 0.96 -4.93
C GLU A 49 11.52 1.65 -5.92
N GLY A 50 12.82 1.62 -5.66
CA GLY A 50 13.82 2.13 -6.59
C GLY A 50 15.21 2.19 -5.98
N ASP A 51 16.18 2.36 -6.87
CA ASP A 51 17.57 2.59 -6.49
C ASP A 51 17.78 4.01 -5.94
N PHE A 52 18.71 4.14 -5.01
CA PHE A 52 19.14 5.42 -4.45
C PHE A 52 20.64 5.42 -4.23
N VAL A 53 21.27 6.59 -4.37
CA VAL A 53 22.67 6.78 -4.01
C VAL A 53 22.71 7.41 -2.62
N ASP A 54 23.33 6.72 -1.67
CA ASP A 54 23.58 7.29 -0.35
C ASP A 54 24.64 8.39 -0.47
N ARG A 55 24.23 9.64 -0.26
CA ARG A 55 25.11 10.82 -0.35
C ARG A 55 26.30 10.74 0.60
N ARG A 56 26.19 10.02 1.73
CA ARG A 56 27.26 9.95 2.73
C ARG A 56 28.32 8.92 2.37
N SER A 57 27.93 7.77 1.84
CA SER A 57 28.85 6.68 1.52
C SER A 57 29.20 6.57 0.03
N GLY A 58 28.47 7.25 -0.86
CA GLY A 58 28.57 7.11 -2.31
C GLY A 58 28.06 5.75 -2.81
N ASN A 59 27.56 4.88 -1.93
CA ASN A 59 27.10 3.55 -2.31
C ASN A 59 25.71 3.63 -2.96
N VAL A 60 25.54 2.82 -3.99
CA VAL A 60 24.21 2.52 -4.53
C VAL A 60 23.52 1.58 -3.54
N GLY A 61 22.27 1.89 -3.24
CA GLY A 61 21.39 1.06 -2.45
C GLY A 61 20.04 0.96 -3.13
N TYR A 62 19.23 0.02 -2.65
CA TYR A 62 17.88 -0.18 -3.12
C TYR A 62 16.91 0.02 -1.97
N LYS A 63 15.82 0.76 -2.21
CA LYS A 63 14.83 1.11 -1.20
C LYS A 63 13.44 0.69 -1.64
N GLN A 64 12.69 0.10 -0.71
CA GLN A 64 11.27 -0.18 -0.82
C GLN A 64 10.53 0.53 0.30
N GLU A 65 9.39 1.13 -0.03
CA GLU A 65 8.48 1.78 0.91
C GLU A 65 7.06 1.31 0.62
N ALA A 66 6.42 0.69 1.61
CA ALA A 66 5.01 0.35 1.59
C ALA A 66 4.26 1.20 2.62
N LYS A 67 3.16 1.82 2.22
CA LYS A 67 2.23 2.51 3.13
C LYS A 67 0.87 1.86 3.04
N TYR A 68 0.25 1.69 4.19
CA TYR A 68 -1.09 1.15 4.35
C TYR A 68 -1.88 2.15 5.17
N THR A 69 -3.08 2.49 4.70
CA THR A 69 -4.04 3.28 5.45
C THR A 69 -5.40 2.61 5.34
N SER A 70 -6.00 2.29 6.48
CA SER A 70 -7.39 1.83 6.57
C SER A 70 -8.17 2.83 7.40
N THR A 71 -9.41 3.09 7.01
CA THR A 71 -10.38 3.87 7.77
C THR A 71 -11.69 3.12 7.78
N ASP A 72 -12.18 2.78 8.97
CA ASP A 72 -13.43 2.07 9.17
C ASP A 72 -14.37 2.97 9.97
N LYS A 73 -15.58 3.18 9.45
CA LYS A 73 -16.59 4.05 10.04
C LYS A 73 -17.84 3.24 10.31
N TYR A 74 -18.35 3.39 11.53
CA TYR A 74 -19.57 2.75 12.02
C TYR A 74 -20.52 3.83 12.52
N VAL A 75 -21.70 3.92 11.92
CA VAL A 75 -22.75 4.86 12.33
C VAL A 75 -23.78 4.09 13.16
N ASP A 76 -23.82 4.36 14.46
CA ASP A 76 -24.86 3.87 15.35
C ASP A 76 -26.02 4.87 15.37
N LYS A 77 -27.05 4.58 14.58
CA LYS A 77 -28.26 5.41 14.52
C LYS A 77 -29.09 5.37 15.80
N ALA A 78 -28.99 4.29 16.59
CA ALA A 78 -29.75 4.16 17.82
C ALA A 78 -29.17 5.02 18.94
N GLN A 79 -27.84 5.12 19.01
CA GLN A 79 -27.14 5.95 19.99
C GLN A 79 -26.81 7.36 19.47
N GLY A 80 -27.03 7.63 18.17
CA GLY A 80 -26.69 8.90 17.53
C GLY A 80 -25.17 9.14 17.40
N CYS A 81 -24.36 8.08 17.54
CA CYS A 81 -22.92 8.15 17.59
C CYS A 81 -22.28 7.64 16.29
N THR A 82 -21.08 8.12 15.98
CA THR A 82 -20.26 7.57 14.90
C THR A 82 -18.88 7.24 15.43
N THR A 83 -18.46 5.99 15.29
CA THR A 83 -17.13 5.53 15.66
C THR A 83 -16.28 5.42 14.40
N VAL A 84 -15.09 6.02 14.43
CA VAL A 84 -14.13 5.99 13.33
C VAL A 84 -12.82 5.39 13.82
N TYR A 85 -12.41 4.28 13.20
CA TYR A 85 -11.11 3.68 13.40
C TYR A 85 -10.21 4.04 12.23
N LYS A 86 -8.99 4.46 12.53
CA LYS A 86 -7.98 4.80 11.51
C LYS A 86 -6.69 4.06 11.82
N THR A 87 -6.23 3.26 10.86
CA THR A 87 -4.96 2.54 10.95
C THR A 87 -4.01 3.09 9.89
N GLN A 88 -2.79 3.42 10.27
CA GLN A 88 -1.73 3.85 9.37
C GLN A 88 -0.46 3.07 9.66
N LEU A 89 0.08 2.40 8.64
CA LEU A 89 1.33 1.65 8.74
C LEU A 89 2.27 2.10 7.62
N LYS A 90 3.54 2.32 7.97
CA LYS A 90 4.61 2.58 7.02
C LYS A 90 5.72 1.57 7.26
N VAL A 91 6.10 0.85 6.20
CA VAL A 91 7.20 -0.11 6.21
C VAL A 91 8.24 0.36 5.21
N THR A 92 9.48 0.48 5.66
CA THR A 92 10.61 0.84 4.80
C THR A 92 11.69 -0.22 4.90
N LYS A 93 12.17 -0.69 3.75
CA LYS A 93 13.31 -1.58 3.63
C LYS A 93 14.37 -0.88 2.79
N SER A 94 15.59 -0.82 3.31
CA SER A 94 16.75 -0.30 2.57
C SER A 94 17.82 -1.38 2.56
N VAL A 95 18.42 -1.64 1.40
CA VAL A 95 19.52 -2.58 1.21
C VAL A 95 20.69 -1.80 0.62
N TYR A 96 21.87 -1.98 1.22
CA TYR A 96 23.10 -1.34 0.76
C TYR A 96 24.04 -2.41 0.18
N THR A 97 24.54 -2.19 -1.02
CA THR A 97 25.55 -3.08 -1.61
C THR A 97 26.93 -2.55 -1.29
N LYS A 98 27.78 -3.38 -0.68
CA LYS A 98 29.19 -3.03 -0.45
C LYS A 98 29.94 -3.25 -1.76
N ASN A 99 30.53 -2.20 -2.31
CA ASN A 99 31.34 -2.25 -3.53
C ASN A 99 32.35 -3.41 -3.45
N SER A 100 32.07 -4.50 -4.15
CA SER A 100 33.07 -5.46 -4.60
C SER A 100 33.19 -5.22 -6.10
N ALA A 101 34.40 -4.94 -6.57
CA ALA A 101 34.73 -4.36 -7.88
C ALA A 101 34.42 -5.24 -9.12
N SER A 102 33.36 -6.05 -9.09
CA SER A 102 32.99 -6.98 -10.15
C SER A 102 31.57 -7.52 -9.97
N ALA A 103 30.55 -6.66 -10.05
CA ALA A 103 29.16 -7.12 -10.17
C ALA A 103 28.58 -6.66 -11.50
N THR A 104 28.92 -7.42 -12.54
CA THR A 104 28.20 -7.49 -13.82
C THR A 104 26.70 -7.33 -13.58
N LYS A 105 26.09 -6.28 -14.16
CA LYS A 105 24.64 -6.04 -14.30
C LYS A 105 23.80 -6.96 -13.39
N SER A 106 23.79 -6.72 -12.08
CA SER A 106 23.04 -7.59 -11.20
C SER A 106 21.56 -7.33 -11.43
N SER A 107 20.93 -8.18 -12.23
CA SER A 107 19.49 -8.38 -12.21
C SER A 107 19.15 -8.78 -10.77
N TYR A 108 18.88 -7.80 -9.92
CA TYR A 108 18.24 -8.06 -8.64
C TYR A 108 16.89 -8.66 -9.01
N LYS A 109 16.86 -10.00 -9.00
CA LYS A 109 15.65 -10.78 -9.27
C LYS A 109 14.59 -10.18 -8.38
N ARG A 110 13.55 -9.63 -9.01
CA ARG A 110 12.28 -9.26 -8.41
C ARG A 110 11.89 -10.40 -7.47
N LEU A 111 12.19 -10.27 -6.18
CA LEU A 111 11.76 -11.23 -5.19
C LEU A 111 10.26 -10.99 -5.03
N ASN A 112 9.48 -11.72 -5.83
CA ASN A 112 8.05 -11.86 -5.64
C ASN A 112 7.84 -12.53 -4.28
N TYR A 113 7.39 -11.78 -3.29
CA TYR A 113 6.80 -12.36 -2.09
C TYR A 113 5.31 -12.52 -2.37
N TYR A 114 4.88 -13.78 -2.49
CA TYR A 114 3.48 -14.21 -2.59
C TYR A 114 2.69 -13.80 -1.35
#